data_AF-A0A0M6X189-F1
#
_entry.id   AF-A0A0M6X189-F1
#
_cell.length_a   1.000
_cell.length_b   1.000
_cell.length_c   1.000
_cell.angle_alpha   90.00
_cell.angle_beta   90.00
_cell.angle_gamma   90.00
#
_symmetry.space_group_name_H-M   'P 1'
#
loop_
_entity.id
_entity.type
_entity.pdbx_description
1 polymer ?
#
loop_
_entity_poly.entity_id
_entity_poly.type
_entity_poly.pdbx_seq_one_letter_code
_entity_poly.pdbx_strand_id
1 'polypeptide(L)'
;MKQLDNRSIETNGEIIKFDIAIRQIVEYKDFFVILLREKREVPNNIIAYDYYGKEIWKINDIVQAKIPRGYDEIEKKLDSILIAHYELGIIFEIDVYKRQIIQKKYLR
;
A
#
# COMPACT_ATOMS: atom_id res chain seq x y z
N MET A 1 2.52 13.25 8.59
CA MET A 1 3.67 12.33 8.47
C MET A 1 4.81 13.06 7.77
N LYS A 2 6.03 12.50 7.74
CA LYS A 2 7.13 12.97 6.89
C LYS A 2 8.01 11.79 6.52
N GLN A 3 8.28 11.60 5.23
CA GLN A 3 9.31 10.65 4.79
C GLN A 3 10.70 11.23 5.08
N LEU A 4 11.52 10.52 5.86
CA LEU A 4 12.87 10.95 6.23
C LEU A 4 13.90 10.52 5.17
N ASP A 5 13.77 9.30 4.69
CA ASP A 5 14.60 8.69 3.65
C ASP A 5 13.77 7.65 2.88
N ASN A 6 14.40 6.89 2.00
CA ASN A 6 13.70 5.86 1.22
C ASN A 6 13.30 4.62 2.03
N ARG A 7 13.50 4.57 3.34
CA ARG A 7 13.26 3.41 4.23
C ARG A 7 12.68 3.80 5.59
N SER A 8 12.38 5.07 5.82
CA SER A 8 11.95 5.58 7.13
C SER A 8 10.89 6.67 6.99
N ILE A 9 9.86 6.58 7.83
CA ILE A 9 8.79 7.60 7.95
C ILE A 9 8.73 8.05 9.40
N GLU A 10 8.69 9.37 9.61
CA GLU A 10 8.37 9.99 10.88
C GLU A 10 6.87 10.30 10.94
N THR A 11 6.20 9.87 12.00
CA THR A 11 4.81 10.23 12.27
C THR A 11 4.56 10.28 13.77
N ASN A 12 3.88 11.33 14.23
CA ASN A 12 3.60 11.56 15.66
C ASN A 12 4.83 11.44 16.59
N GLY A 13 6.01 11.88 16.12
CA GLY A 13 7.27 11.79 16.88
C GLY A 13 7.88 10.38 16.95
N GLU A 14 7.25 9.38 16.33
CA GLU A 14 7.78 8.03 16.16
C GLU A 14 8.39 7.85 14.76
N ILE A 15 9.40 7.00 14.67
CA ILE A 15 10.05 6.64 13.40
C ILE A 15 9.74 5.19 13.07
N ILE A 16 9.04 4.97 11.97
CA ILE A 16 8.80 3.67 11.38
C ILE A 16 9.94 3.38 10.41
N LYS A 17 10.65 2.26 10.61
CA LYS A 17 11.75 1.81 9.75
C LYS A 17 11.35 0.57 8.96
N PHE A 18 11.77 0.52 7.71
CA PHE A 18 11.49 -0.57 6.79
C PHE A 18 12.80 -1.18 6.26
N ASP A 19 12.87 -2.51 6.23
CA ASP A 19 14.00 -3.22 5.63
C ASP A 19 14.03 -3.08 4.10
N ILE A 20 12.86 -2.80 3.51
CA ILE A 20 12.61 -2.65 2.07
C ILE A 20 12.36 -1.17 1.78
N ALA A 21 12.81 -0.71 0.60
CA ALA A 21 12.63 0.68 0.21
C ALA A 21 11.15 1.03 -0.02
N ILE A 22 10.73 2.19 0.47
CA ILE A 22 9.45 2.84 0.22
C ILE A 22 9.48 3.41 -1.20
N ARG A 23 8.62 2.88 -2.07
CA ARG A 23 8.51 3.29 -3.47
C ARG A 23 7.50 4.41 -3.66
N GLN A 24 6.36 4.33 -2.99
CA GLN A 24 5.26 5.30 -3.05
C GLN A 24 4.59 5.40 -1.68
N ILE A 25 4.03 6.58 -1.40
CA ILE A 25 3.19 6.87 -0.25
C ILE A 25 1.94 7.56 -0.78
N VAL A 26 0.77 7.12 -0.30
CA VAL A 26 -0.53 7.70 -0.61
C VAL A 26 -1.22 8.09 0.70
N GLU A 27 -1.58 9.37 0.83
CA GLU A 27 -2.19 9.90 2.06
C GLU A 27 -3.73 9.95 1.97
N TYR A 28 -4.37 9.47 3.05
CA TYR A 28 -5.79 9.57 3.32
C TYR A 28 -6.03 10.39 4.59
N LYS A 29 -7.30 10.67 4.90
CA LYS A 29 -7.67 11.54 6.01
C LYS A 29 -7.13 11.04 7.36
N ASP A 30 -7.29 9.74 7.62
CA ASP A 30 -7.02 9.16 8.94
C ASP A 30 -5.74 8.28 8.96
N PHE A 31 -5.16 7.99 7.80
CA PHE A 31 -4.01 7.09 7.64
C PHE A 31 -3.28 7.33 6.32
N PHE A 32 -2.17 6.65 6.12
CA PHE A 32 -1.45 6.63 4.85
C PHE A 32 -1.14 5.18 4.45
N VAL A 33 -1.00 4.98 3.14
CA VAL A 33 -0.67 3.69 2.54
C VAL A 33 0.69 3.79 1.88
N ILE A 34 1.55 2.82 2.14
CA ILE A 34 2.87 2.73 1.53
C ILE A 34 2.94 1.56 0.57
N LEU A 35 3.76 1.70 -0.46
CA LEU A 35 4.20 0.61 -1.32
C LEU A 35 5.69 0.38 -1.09
N LEU A 36 6.06 -0.82 -0.66
CA LEU A 36 7.44 -1.27 -0.49
C LEU A 36 7.90 -2.00 -1.75
N ARG A 37 9.10 -1.70 -2.25
CA ARG A 37 9.64 -2.35 -3.47
C ARG A 37 11.15 -2.41 -3.48
N GLU A 38 11.67 -3.50 -4.04
CA GLU A 38 13.09 -3.71 -4.35
C GLU A 38 13.23 -4.32 -5.75
N LYS A 39 14.46 -4.64 -6.19
CA LYS A 39 14.69 -5.34 -7.46
C LYS A 39 14.05 -6.74 -7.51
N ARG A 40 13.88 -7.36 -6.35
CA ARG A 40 13.22 -8.66 -6.18
C ARG A 40 11.75 -8.48 -5.85
N GLU A 41 10.94 -9.47 -6.21
CA GLU A 41 9.52 -9.52 -5.86
C GLU A 41 9.35 -9.48 -4.33
N VAL A 42 8.46 -8.59 -3.86
CA VAL A 42 8.11 -8.44 -2.45
C VAL A 42 6.62 -8.73 -2.30
N PRO A 43 6.23 -9.86 -1.70
CA PRO A 43 4.82 -10.16 -1.46
C PRO A 43 4.24 -9.24 -0.39
N ASN A 44 2.93 -9.01 -0.45
CA ASN A 44 2.18 -8.26 0.59
C ASN A 44 2.78 -6.87 0.89
N ASN A 45 3.21 -6.18 -0.17
CA ASN A 45 4.07 -5.01 -0.09
C ASN A 45 3.34 -3.67 -0.03
N ILE A 46 2.01 -3.69 0.06
CA ILE A 46 1.20 -2.51 0.35
C ILE A 46 0.71 -2.61 1.78
N ILE A 47 1.01 -1.60 2.59
CA ILE A 47 0.72 -1.56 4.02
C ILE A 47 0.11 -0.21 4.38
N ALA A 48 -0.92 -0.20 5.23
CA ALA A 48 -1.51 1.02 5.77
C ALA A 48 -1.10 1.24 7.22
N TYR A 49 -0.75 2.48 7.54
CA TYR A 49 -0.41 2.93 8.88
C TYR A 49 -1.26 4.14 9.26
N ASP A 50 -1.75 4.17 10.50
CA ASP A 50 -2.33 5.40 11.03
C ASP A 50 -1.24 6.45 11.28
N TYR A 51 -1.66 7.69 11.54
CA TYR A 51 -0.70 8.75 11.85
C TYR A 51 -0.03 8.62 13.22
N TYR A 52 -0.40 7.63 14.04
CA TYR A 52 0.29 7.25 15.28
C TYR A 52 1.38 6.20 15.04
N GLY A 53 1.56 5.72 13.80
CA GLY A 53 2.57 4.74 13.44
C GLY A 53 2.13 3.28 13.59
N LYS A 54 0.86 3.04 13.89
CA LYS A 54 0.31 1.70 14.02
C LYS A 54 -0.13 1.15 12.66
N GLU A 55 0.30 -0.08 12.37
CA GLU A 55 -0.17 -0.82 11.20
C GLU A 55 -1.68 -1.13 11.32
N ILE A 56 -2.45 -0.79 10.29
CA ILE A 56 -3.91 -0.94 10.25
C ILE A 56 -4.32 -2.19 9.47
N TRP A 57 -3.70 -2.40 8.31
CA TRP A 57 -3.94 -3.52 7.40
C TRP A 57 -2.82 -3.65 6.37
N LYS A 58 -2.70 -4.84 5.77
CA LYS A 58 -1.91 -5.10 4.56
C LYS A 58 -2.80 -5.53 3.42
N ILE A 59 -2.28 -5.45 2.20
CA ILE A 59 -3.06 -5.76 1.01
C ILE A 59 -3.60 -7.17 0.98
N ASN A 60 -2.89 -8.16 1.54
CA ASN A 60 -3.39 -9.54 1.60
C ASN A 60 -4.59 -9.72 2.54
N ASP A 61 -4.83 -8.79 3.47
CA ASP A 61 -6.04 -8.81 4.31
C ASP A 61 -7.29 -8.52 3.46
N ILE A 62 -7.12 -7.84 2.33
CA ILE A 62 -8.18 -7.41 1.40
C ILE A 62 -8.20 -8.29 0.15
N VAL A 63 -7.06 -8.37 -0.54
CA VAL A 63 -6.87 -9.12 -1.76
C VAL A 63 -6.24 -10.47 -1.38
N GLN A 64 -7.09 -11.44 -1.06
CA GLN A 64 -6.68 -12.80 -0.74
C GLN A 64 -6.24 -13.56 -2.01
N ALA A 65 -5.08 -13.19 -2.55
CA ALA A 65 -4.50 -13.83 -3.72
C ALA A 65 -3.97 -15.23 -3.35
N LYS A 66 -4.25 -16.23 -4.20
CA LYS A 66 -3.75 -17.60 -4.03
C LYS A 66 -2.22 -17.69 -4.11
N ILE A 67 -1.61 -16.77 -4.86
CA ILE A 67 -0.16 -16.61 -4.97
C ILE A 67 0.13 -15.20 -4.46
N PRO A 68 0.82 -15.03 -3.32
CA PRO A 68 1.13 -13.72 -2.79
C PRO A 68 2.25 -13.13 -3.66
N ARG A 69 1.90 -12.30 -4.65
CA ARG A 69 2.87 -11.51 -5.39
C ARG A 69 2.91 -10.05 -4.93
N GLY A 70 3.89 -9.33 -5.41
CA GLY A 70 4.01 -7.89 -5.20
C GLY A 70 3.08 -7.07 -6.08
N TYR A 71 2.89 -5.83 -5.65
CA TYR A 71 2.30 -4.77 -6.43
C TYR A 71 3.40 -3.84 -6.93
N ASP A 72 3.20 -3.31 -8.13
CA ASP A 72 4.20 -2.48 -8.81
C ASP A 72 3.98 -1.00 -8.59
N GLU A 73 2.72 -0.59 -8.44
CA GLU A 73 2.29 0.80 -8.35
C GLU A 73 0.99 0.93 -7.56
N ILE A 74 0.87 2.04 -6.83
CA ILE A 74 -0.37 2.47 -6.18
C ILE A 74 -0.73 3.92 -6.55
N GLU A 75 -2.01 4.22 -6.67
CA GLU A 75 -2.52 5.55 -6.98
C GLU A 75 -3.78 5.87 -6.17
N LYS A 76 -3.93 7.12 -5.72
CA LYS A 76 -5.17 7.61 -5.13
C LYS A 76 -6.12 8.09 -6.22
N LYS A 77 -7.21 7.35 -6.44
CA LYS A 77 -8.27 7.75 -7.38
C LYS A 77 -9.24 8.75 -6.74
N LEU A 78 -9.64 8.47 -5.49
CA LEU A 78 -10.58 9.26 -4.70
C LEU A 78 -10.18 9.22 -3.23
N ASP A 79 -10.84 10.01 -2.39
CA ASP A 79 -10.61 10.04 -0.94
C ASP A 79 -10.84 8.72 -0.21
N SER A 80 -11.51 7.76 -0.84
CA SER A 80 -11.68 6.40 -0.31
C SER A 80 -11.17 5.30 -1.23
N ILE A 81 -10.65 5.63 -2.43
CA ILE A 81 -10.32 4.63 -3.45
C ILE A 81 -8.81 4.62 -3.73
N LEU A 82 -8.20 3.46 -3.52
CA LEU A 82 -6.84 3.13 -3.95
C LEU A 82 -6.90 2.28 -5.22
N ILE A 83 -6.12 2.65 -6.23
CA ILE A 83 -5.81 1.79 -7.36
C ILE A 83 -4.49 1.09 -7.05
N ALA A 84 -4.46 -0.24 -7.17
CA ALA A 84 -3.27 -1.04 -6.95
C ALA A 84 -2.98 -1.91 -8.19
N HIS A 85 -1.80 -1.72 -8.78
CA HIS A 85 -1.34 -2.45 -9.96
C HIS A 85 -0.57 -3.69 -9.53
N TYR A 86 -1.15 -4.84 -9.81
CA TYR A 86 -0.59 -6.14 -9.50
C TYR A 86 0.27 -6.63 -10.65
N GLU A 87 1.40 -7.25 -10.34
CA GLU A 87 2.48 -7.64 -11.28
C GLU A 87 2.01 -8.53 -12.45
N LEU A 88 0.84 -9.15 -12.36
CA LEU A 88 0.23 -9.97 -13.42
C LEU A 88 -0.74 -9.21 -14.35
N GLY A 89 -0.57 -7.89 -14.48
CA GLY A 89 -1.45 -7.06 -15.31
C GLY A 89 -2.87 -6.97 -14.76
N ILE A 90 -3.06 -7.10 -13.45
CA ILE A 90 -4.36 -6.96 -12.79
C ILE A 90 -4.37 -5.63 -12.06
N ILE A 91 -5.41 -4.85 -12.26
CA ILE A 91 -5.66 -3.62 -11.51
C ILE A 91 -6.80 -3.87 -10.54
N PHE A 92 -6.56 -3.56 -9.26
CA PHE A 92 -7.58 -3.57 -8.22
C PHE A 92 -7.96 -2.14 -7.85
N GLU A 93 -9.27 -1.86 -7.82
CA GLU A 93 -9.80 -0.68 -7.13
C GLU A 93 -10.29 -1.10 -5.75
N ILE A 94 -9.78 -0.47 -4.71
CA ILE A 94 -9.97 -0.87 -3.32
C ILE A 94 -10.57 0.30 -2.55
N ASP A 95 -11.69 0.06 -1.85
CA ASP A 95 -12.19 0.99 -0.84
C ASP A 95 -11.38 0.81 0.43
N VAL A 96 -10.58 1.82 0.78
CA VAL A 96 -9.57 1.72 1.83
C VAL A 96 -10.15 1.81 3.24
N TYR A 97 -11.37 2.34 3.41
CA TYR A 97 -12.05 2.39 4.70
C TYR A 97 -12.86 1.11 4.94
N LYS A 98 -13.55 0.63 3.90
CA LYS A 98 -14.30 -0.63 3.96
C LYS A 98 -13.42 -1.87 3.82
N ARG A 99 -12.16 -1.68 3.39
CA ARG A 99 -11.17 -2.74 3.18
C ARG A 99 -11.67 -3.83 2.23
N GLN A 100 -12.21 -3.41 1.10
CA GLN A 100 -12.82 -4.31 0.12
C GLN A 100 -12.45 -3.94 -1.31
N ILE A 101 -12.40 -4.96 -2.18
CA ILE A 101 -12.24 -4.77 -3.63
C ILE A 101 -13.56 -4.25 -4.18
N ILE A 102 -13.52 -3.09 -4.84
CA ILE A 102 -14.66 -2.51 -5.58
C ILE A 102 -14.67 -3.02 -7.01
N GLN A 103 -13.50 -3.07 -7.65
CA GLN A 103 -13.37 -3.52 -9.03
C GLN A 103 -12.06 -4.26 -9.24
N LYS A 104 -12.10 -5.24 -10.15
CA LYS A 104 -10.94 -5.94 -10.68
C LYS A 104 -10.92 -5.83 -12.20
N LYS A 105 -9.85 -5.28 -12.76
CA LYS A 105 -9.64 -5.15 -14.21
C LYS A 105 -8.41 -5.95 -14.62
N TYR A 106 -8.49 -6.62 -15.76
CA TYR A 106 -7.37 -7.32 -16.38
C TYR A 106 -6.88 -6.49 -17.57
N LEU A 107 -5.60 -6.16 -17.57
CA LEU A 107 -4.92 -5.61 -18.73
C LEU A 107 -4.65 -6.78 -19.69
N ARG A 108 -5.30 -6.74 -20.86
CA ARG A 108 -5.10 -7.69 -21.95
C ARG A 108 -4.10 -7.12 -22.94
#